data_AF-A0A378T8J6-F1
#
_entry.id   AF-A0A378T8J6-F1
#
_cell.length_a   1.000
_cell.length_b   1.000
_cell.length_c   1.000
_cell.angle_alpha   90.00
_cell.angle_beta   90.00
_cell.angle_gamma   90.00
#
_symmetry.space_group_name_H-M   'P 1'
#
loop_
_entity.id
_entity.type
_entity.pdbx_description
1 polymer ?
#
loop_
_entity_poly.entity_id
_entity_poly.type
_entity_poly.pdbx_seq_one_letter_code
_entity_poly.pdbx_strand_id
1 'polypeptide(L)'
;MLWALISGESEFGLTVHRMDEGLDTGDILVQRALPIGPCDTGTDLVLRGMELIPGVLDEALTALAGGSPAWQPQDKAQRTYFHKRSDVDSRLDLSWPATDLERFVRALSAPYPRAYTHYRGRRIEILEARVSQARYGGTAGRVIVQEGGGAVVCGPQPFRGTNAGLVITRVRTADGTEHEGAEFFLPGGYLTEAP
;
A
#
# COMPACT_ATOMS: atom_id res chain seq x y z
N MET A 1 -9.41 -1.35 0.63
CA MET A 1 -8.62 -0.47 1.52
C MET A 1 -7.15 -0.44 1.10
N LEU A 2 -6.38 -1.54 1.25
CA LEU A 2 -4.95 -1.57 0.87
C LEU A 2 -4.69 -1.08 -0.56
N TRP A 3 -5.47 -1.58 -1.53
CA TRP A 3 -5.35 -1.16 -2.93
C TRP A 3 -5.64 0.33 -3.15
N ALA A 4 -6.53 0.94 -2.38
CA ALA A 4 -6.79 2.38 -2.47
C ALA A 4 -5.55 3.17 -2.01
N LEU A 5 -4.92 2.75 -0.91
CA LEU A 5 -3.69 3.38 -0.43
C LEU A 5 -2.51 3.17 -1.39
N ILE A 6 -2.35 1.97 -1.95
CA ILE A 6 -1.32 1.68 -2.96
C ILE A 6 -1.52 2.56 -4.19
N SER A 7 -2.76 2.67 -4.66
CA SER A 7 -3.13 3.45 -5.85
C SER A 7 -3.02 4.97 -5.64
N GLY A 8 -2.82 5.43 -4.40
CA GLY A 8 -2.71 6.86 -4.09
C GLY A 8 -4.05 7.59 -4.06
N GLU A 9 -5.14 6.87 -3.78
CA GLU A 9 -6.45 7.48 -3.55
C GLU A 9 -6.40 8.43 -2.35
N SER A 10 -7.18 9.51 -2.41
CA SER A 10 -7.31 10.46 -1.29
C SER A 10 -8.28 9.99 -0.21
N GLU A 11 -9.11 8.99 -0.51
CA GLU A 11 -10.13 8.46 0.39
C GLU A 11 -10.33 6.95 0.19
N PHE A 12 -10.91 6.33 1.21
CA PHE A 12 -11.47 4.98 1.15
C PHE A 12 -12.81 4.99 1.88
N GLY A 13 -13.59 3.92 1.80
CA GLY A 13 -14.89 3.93 2.44
C GLY A 13 -15.53 2.57 2.62
N LEU A 14 -16.73 2.64 3.18
CA LEU A 14 -17.63 1.50 3.35
C LEU A 14 -18.89 1.76 2.52
N THR A 15 -19.37 0.73 1.85
CA THR A 15 -20.59 0.76 1.06
C THR A 15 -21.48 -0.38 1.51
N VAL A 16 -22.72 -0.07 1.90
CA VAL A 16 -23.79 -1.05 2.04
C VAL A 16 -24.53 -1.08 0.72
N HIS A 17 -24.51 -2.23 0.06
CA HIS A 17 -25.22 -2.45 -1.18
C HIS A 17 -26.04 -3.74 -1.06
N ARG A 18 -27.05 -3.90 -1.93
CA ARG A 18 -27.76 -5.17 -2.04
C ARG A 18 -26.91 -6.18 -2.80
N MET A 19 -27.00 -7.44 -2.42
CA MET A 19 -26.47 -8.51 -3.24
C MET A 19 -27.35 -8.72 -4.46
N ASP A 20 -26.73 -9.01 -5.59
CA ASP A 20 -27.35 -9.51 -6.82
C ASP A 20 -26.53 -10.70 -7.34
N GLU A 21 -26.75 -11.11 -8.59
CA GLU A 21 -26.06 -12.27 -9.16
C GLU A 21 -24.57 -12.03 -9.42
N GLY A 22 -24.09 -10.78 -9.39
CA GLY A 22 -22.71 -10.42 -9.64
C GLY A 22 -21.90 -10.15 -8.36
N LEU A 23 -20.57 -10.09 -8.51
CA LEU A 23 -19.66 -9.77 -7.42
C LEU A 23 -19.68 -8.26 -7.15
N ASP A 24 -20.18 -7.86 -5.99
CA ASP A 24 -20.25 -6.47 -5.53
C ASP A 24 -20.99 -5.52 -6.50
N THR A 25 -21.97 -6.04 -7.27
CA THR A 25 -22.60 -5.28 -8.35
C THR A 25 -23.94 -4.62 -8.07
N GLY A 26 -24.60 -4.94 -6.96
CA GLY A 26 -25.94 -4.41 -6.68
C GLY A 26 -25.95 -2.94 -6.24
N ASP A 27 -27.12 -2.32 -6.31
CA ASP A 27 -27.36 -0.93 -5.94
C ASP A 27 -26.92 -0.61 -4.50
N ILE A 28 -26.46 0.61 -4.31
CA ILE A 28 -25.96 1.16 -3.05
C ILE A 28 -27.14 1.69 -2.23
N LEU A 29 -27.11 1.43 -0.92
CA LEU A 29 -28.03 2.03 0.05
C LEU A 29 -27.35 3.13 0.87
N VAL A 30 -26.20 2.82 1.44
CA VAL A 30 -25.41 3.75 2.26
C VAL A 30 -23.97 3.69 1.79
N GLN A 31 -23.34 4.85 1.65
CA GLN A 31 -21.91 4.96 1.36
C GLN A 31 -21.30 6.05 2.23
N ARG A 32 -20.14 5.75 2.82
CA ARG A 32 -19.37 6.69 3.63
C ARG A 32 -17.89 6.59 3.28
N ALA A 33 -17.28 7.75 3.08
CA ALA A 33 -15.87 7.90 2.79
C ALA A 33 -15.12 8.47 4.00
N LEU A 34 -13.85 8.11 4.10
CA LEU A 34 -12.88 8.59 5.08
C LEU A 34 -11.62 9.02 4.34
N PRO A 35 -10.98 10.13 4.76
CA PRO A 35 -9.74 10.57 4.14
C PRO A 35 -8.60 9.57 4.41
N ILE A 36 -7.67 9.47 3.47
CA ILE A 36 -6.38 8.81 3.63
C ILE A 36 -5.33 9.90 3.90
N GLY A 37 -4.79 9.89 5.10
CA GLY A 37 -3.73 10.80 5.51
C GLY A 37 -2.37 10.46 4.89
N PRO A 38 -1.44 11.43 4.83
CA PRO A 38 -0.13 11.23 4.21
C PRO A 38 0.76 10.22 4.96
N CYS A 39 0.49 10.01 6.25
CA CYS A 39 1.23 9.08 7.10
C CYS A 39 0.43 7.81 7.44
N ASP A 40 -0.79 7.69 6.92
CA ASP A 40 -1.64 6.54 7.24
C ASP A 40 -1.02 5.26 6.67
N THR A 41 -1.17 4.18 7.45
CA THR A 41 -0.78 2.84 7.06
C THR A 41 -2.00 1.99 6.74
N GLY A 42 -1.80 0.83 6.09
CA GLY A 42 -2.89 -0.09 5.81
C GLY A 42 -3.66 -0.53 7.05
N THR A 43 -2.96 -0.73 8.18
CA THR A 43 -3.56 -1.03 9.47
C THR A 43 -4.44 0.10 9.99
N ASP A 44 -4.02 1.37 9.86
CA ASP A 44 -4.83 2.51 10.29
C ASP A 44 -6.14 2.58 9.49
N LEU A 45 -6.07 2.34 8.17
CA LEU A 45 -7.25 2.27 7.31
C LEU A 45 -8.20 1.14 7.74
N VAL A 46 -7.66 -0.04 8.06
CA VAL A 46 -8.48 -1.16 8.54
C VAL A 46 -9.19 -0.80 9.84
N LEU A 47 -8.47 -0.25 10.83
CA LEU A 47 -9.03 0.10 12.13
C LEU A 47 -10.13 1.17 11.99
N ARG A 48 -9.85 2.26 11.27
CA ARG A 48 -10.85 3.31 11.02
C ARG A 48 -12.05 2.81 10.21
N GLY A 49 -11.81 1.91 9.26
CA GLY A 49 -12.86 1.23 8.51
C GLY A 49 -13.76 0.40 9.43
N MET A 50 -13.18 -0.33 10.39
CA MET A 50 -13.92 -1.12 11.38
C MET A 50 -14.75 -0.24 12.32
N GLU A 51 -14.22 0.90 12.76
CA GLU A 51 -14.93 1.88 13.58
C GLU A 51 -16.15 2.48 12.87
N LEU A 52 -16.13 2.56 11.54
CA LEU A 52 -17.23 3.08 10.73
C LEU A 52 -18.40 2.09 10.58
N ILE A 53 -18.13 0.78 10.71
CA ILE A 53 -19.12 -0.28 10.43
C ILE A 53 -20.40 -0.13 11.26
N PRO A 54 -20.38 0.02 12.60
CA PRO A 54 -21.60 0.04 13.39
C PRO A 54 -22.56 1.17 12.99
N GLY A 55 -22.04 2.37 12.76
CA GLY A 55 -22.86 3.52 12.38
C GLY A 55 -23.46 3.39 10.98
N VAL A 56 -22.68 2.91 10.01
CA VAL A 56 -23.16 2.67 8.64
C VAL A 56 -24.19 1.54 8.61
N LEU A 57 -24.00 0.50 9.43
CA LEU A 57 -24.96 -0.60 9.54
C LEU A 57 -26.29 -0.12 10.17
N ASP A 58 -26.23 0.66 11.25
CA ASP A 58 -27.41 1.21 11.91
C ASP A 58 -28.23 2.11 10.96
N GLU A 59 -27.54 2.97 10.19
CA GLU A 59 -28.16 3.80 9.16
C GLU A 59 -28.86 2.95 8.09
N ALA A 60 -28.19 1.92 7.59
CA ALA A 60 -28.75 1.03 6.59
C ALA A 60 -29.97 0.25 7.12
N LEU A 61 -29.89 -0.28 8.34
CA LEU A 61 -31.00 -1.01 8.98
C LEU A 61 -32.19 -0.08 9.23
N THR A 62 -31.95 1.15 9.67
CA THR A 62 -32.99 2.16 9.84
C THR A 62 -33.68 2.50 8.52
N ALA A 63 -32.91 2.69 7.44
CA ALA A 63 -33.46 2.96 6.11
C ALA A 63 -34.31 1.80 5.58
N LEU A 64 -33.90 0.55 5.83
CA LEU A 64 -34.66 -0.65 5.48
C LEU A 64 -35.96 -0.76 6.29
N ALA A 65 -35.90 -0.51 7.61
CA ALA A 65 -37.06 -0.58 8.50
C ALA A 65 -38.13 0.48 8.16
N GLY A 66 -37.72 1.62 7.59
CA GLY A 66 -38.63 2.66 7.10
C GLY A 66 -39.50 2.26 5.90
N GLY A 67 -39.27 1.09 5.29
CA GLY A 67 -40.15 0.50 4.27
C GLY A 67 -40.02 1.07 2.85
N SER A 68 -39.18 2.08 2.62
CA SER A 68 -38.90 2.65 1.29
C SER A 68 -37.44 3.08 1.17
N PRO A 69 -36.48 2.13 1.19
CA PRO A 69 -35.06 2.41 1.05
C PRO A 69 -34.74 3.04 -0.31
N ALA A 70 -33.97 4.13 -0.31
CA ALA A 70 -33.54 4.83 -1.50
C ALA A 70 -32.27 4.19 -2.10
N TRP A 71 -32.46 3.20 -2.98
CA TRP A 71 -31.38 2.52 -3.68
C TRP A 71 -30.80 3.35 -4.83
N GLN A 72 -29.48 3.41 -4.92
CA GLN A 72 -28.74 4.10 -5.98
C GLN A 72 -28.03 3.08 -6.88
N PRO A 73 -28.39 2.99 -8.17
CA PRO A 73 -27.66 2.14 -9.11
C PRO A 73 -26.18 2.55 -9.19
N GLN A 74 -25.29 1.57 -9.14
CA GLN A 74 -23.86 1.83 -9.34
C GLN A 74 -23.57 2.17 -10.82
N ASP A 75 -22.64 3.09 -11.07
CA ASP A 75 -22.06 3.29 -12.40
C ASP A 75 -21.06 2.16 -12.73
N LYS A 76 -21.48 1.26 -13.61
CA LYS A 76 -20.66 0.08 -13.97
C LYS A 76 -19.40 0.44 -14.76
N ALA A 77 -19.37 1.60 -15.43
CA ALA A 77 -18.23 2.02 -16.25
C ALA A 77 -17.04 2.50 -15.39
N GLN A 78 -17.28 2.87 -14.13
CA GLN A 78 -16.25 3.35 -13.19
C GLN A 78 -15.69 2.25 -12.28
N ARG A 79 -16.14 1.00 -12.45
CA ARG A 79 -15.73 -0.10 -11.57
C ARG A 79 -14.32 -0.56 -11.88
N THR A 80 -13.57 -0.79 -10.81
CA THR A 80 -12.28 -1.47 -10.86
C THR A 80 -12.35 -2.75 -10.04
N TYR A 81 -11.60 -3.76 -10.45
CA TYR A 81 -11.48 -5.03 -9.74
C TYR A 81 -10.03 -5.24 -9.35
N PHE A 82 -9.82 -5.58 -8.07
CA PHE A 82 -8.54 -6.02 -7.56
C PHE A 82 -8.67 -7.43 -7.00
N HIS A 83 -7.74 -8.30 -7.39
CA HIS A 83 -7.74 -9.69 -6.93
C HIS A 83 -7.36 -9.80 -5.44
N LYS A 84 -7.64 -10.97 -4.86
CA LYS A 84 -7.14 -11.34 -3.53
C LYS A 84 -5.61 -11.43 -3.56
N ARG A 85 -4.96 -10.82 -2.58
CA ARG A 85 -3.50 -10.78 -2.47
C ARG A 85 -2.93 -12.10 -1.91
N SER A 86 -1.71 -12.39 -2.32
CA SER A 86 -0.85 -13.50 -1.93
C SER A 86 0.53 -12.99 -1.51
N ASP A 87 1.44 -13.87 -1.07
CA ASP A 87 2.78 -13.46 -0.64
C ASP A 87 3.54 -12.74 -1.77
N VAL A 88 3.51 -13.25 -3.00
CA VAL A 88 4.25 -12.64 -4.12
C VAL A 88 3.83 -11.20 -4.41
N ASP A 89 2.56 -10.86 -4.12
CA ASP A 89 2.05 -9.50 -4.32
C ASP A 89 2.65 -8.50 -3.34
N SER A 90 3.23 -8.96 -2.23
CA SER A 90 3.89 -8.14 -1.22
C SER A 90 5.37 -7.88 -1.51
N ARG A 91 5.92 -8.41 -2.60
CA ARG A 91 7.28 -8.12 -3.04
C ARG A 91 7.36 -6.73 -3.67
N LEU A 92 8.39 -5.96 -3.34
CA LEU A 92 8.66 -4.68 -4.01
C LEU A 92 8.98 -4.89 -5.49
N ASP A 93 8.24 -4.19 -6.36
CA ASP A 93 8.55 -4.04 -7.79
C ASP A 93 9.30 -2.72 -8.02
N LEU A 94 10.62 -2.81 -8.17
CA LEU A 94 11.50 -1.65 -8.28
C LEU A 94 11.36 -0.86 -9.58
N SER A 95 10.52 -1.34 -10.51
CA SER A 95 10.14 -0.58 -11.70
C SER A 95 9.19 0.58 -11.37
N TRP A 96 8.53 0.55 -10.21
CA TRP A 96 7.58 1.57 -9.79
C TRP A 96 8.28 2.85 -9.29
N PRO A 97 7.69 4.04 -9.49
CA PRO A 97 8.18 5.27 -8.89
C PRO A 97 8.32 5.17 -7.37
N ALA A 98 9.32 5.87 -6.81
CA ALA A 98 9.57 5.86 -5.36
C ALA A 98 8.35 6.26 -4.51
N THR A 99 7.50 7.16 -5.02
CA THR A 99 6.24 7.57 -4.37
C THR A 99 5.25 6.41 -4.22
N ASP A 100 5.23 5.52 -5.21
CA ASP A 100 4.27 4.42 -5.28
C ASP A 100 4.78 3.26 -4.41
N LEU A 101 6.11 3.04 -4.43
CA LEU A 101 6.77 2.12 -3.51
C LEU A 101 6.63 2.55 -2.04
N GLU A 102 6.72 3.84 -1.76
CA GLU A 102 6.52 4.37 -0.42
C GLU A 102 5.09 4.14 0.08
N ARG A 103 4.08 4.41 -0.77
CA ARG A 103 2.67 4.03 -0.50
C ARG A 103 2.53 2.53 -0.28
N PHE A 104 3.18 1.72 -1.10
CA PHE A 104 3.15 0.27 -0.99
C PHE A 104 3.71 -0.24 0.35
N VAL A 105 4.83 0.32 0.81
CA VAL A 105 5.41 0.01 2.12
C VAL A 105 4.44 0.37 3.25
N ARG A 106 3.83 1.57 3.22
CA ARG A 106 2.83 1.95 4.23
C ARG A 106 1.55 1.10 4.18
N ALA A 107 1.11 0.70 3.00
CA ALA A 107 -0.06 -0.15 2.84
C ALA A 107 0.17 -1.51 3.53
N LEU A 108 1.35 -2.09 3.35
CA LEU A 108 1.69 -3.41 3.87
C LEU A 108 2.34 -3.28 5.26
N SER A 109 1.52 -2.96 6.26
CA SER A 109 1.94 -2.74 7.65
C SER A 109 1.45 -3.84 8.61
N ALA A 110 2.16 -4.02 9.73
CA ALA A 110 1.78 -4.98 10.76
C ALA A 110 0.40 -4.64 11.37
N PRO A 111 -0.39 -5.65 11.79
CA PRO A 111 -0.05 -7.07 11.90
C PRO A 111 -0.19 -7.88 10.59
N TYR A 112 -0.50 -7.23 9.48
CA TYR A 112 -0.67 -7.88 8.18
C TYR A 112 0.68 -8.11 7.48
N PRO A 113 0.72 -8.94 6.41
CA PRO A 113 1.94 -9.16 5.65
C PRO A 113 2.59 -7.85 5.20
N ARG A 114 3.91 -7.78 5.34
CA ARG A 114 4.69 -6.58 5.02
C ARG A 114 5.25 -6.62 3.61
N ALA A 115 5.57 -5.43 3.10
CA ALA A 115 6.37 -5.31 1.89
C ALA A 115 7.73 -6.00 2.12
N TYR A 116 8.23 -6.74 1.13
CA TYR A 116 9.52 -7.41 1.24
C TYR A 116 10.34 -7.37 -0.04
N THR A 117 11.62 -7.69 0.10
CA THR A 117 12.57 -7.84 -1.00
C THR A 117 13.70 -8.80 -0.56
N HIS A 118 14.68 -9.03 -1.43
CA HIS A 118 15.91 -9.73 -1.07
C HIS A 118 17.10 -8.78 -1.08
N TYR A 119 17.97 -8.89 -0.08
CA TYR A 119 19.24 -8.19 -0.01
C TYR A 119 20.33 -9.20 0.35
N ARG A 120 21.35 -9.33 -0.51
CA ARG A 120 22.47 -10.27 -0.33
C ARG A 120 22.01 -11.71 -0.05
N GLY A 121 21.08 -12.21 -0.86
CA GLY A 121 20.57 -13.58 -0.73
C GLY A 121 19.58 -13.83 0.41
N ARG A 122 19.16 -12.78 1.12
CA ARG A 122 18.27 -12.91 2.27
C ARG A 122 17.01 -12.08 2.08
N ARG A 123 15.86 -12.69 2.35
CA ARG A 123 14.58 -11.98 2.44
C ARG A 123 14.63 -11.01 3.61
N ILE A 124 14.20 -9.78 3.36
CA ILE A 124 14.03 -8.74 4.37
C ILE A 124 12.64 -8.12 4.20
N GLU A 125 11.97 -7.84 5.32
CA GLU A 125 10.76 -7.03 5.33
C GLU A 125 11.15 -5.55 5.41
N ILE A 126 10.40 -4.71 4.69
CA ILE A 126 10.58 -3.27 4.69
C ILE A 126 9.53 -2.68 5.64
N LEU A 127 10.01 -2.10 6.74
CA LEU A 127 9.14 -1.59 7.81
C LEU A 127 8.78 -0.13 7.57
N GLU A 128 9.78 0.66 7.17
CA GLU A 128 9.65 2.08 6.91
C GLU A 128 10.51 2.49 5.72
N ALA A 129 9.95 3.37 4.90
CA ALA A 129 10.64 4.00 3.81
C ALA A 129 10.07 5.39 3.55
N ARG A 130 10.82 6.23 2.85
CA ARG A 130 10.38 7.54 2.37
C ARG A 130 10.93 7.83 0.98
N VAL A 131 10.33 8.79 0.30
CA VAL A 131 10.85 9.28 -0.97
C VAL A 131 12.12 10.11 -0.71
N SER A 132 13.14 9.93 -1.55
CA SER A 132 14.39 10.68 -1.46
C SER A 132 14.22 12.16 -1.80
N GLN A 133 15.09 13.00 -1.23
CA GLN A 133 15.25 14.39 -1.67
C GLN A 133 16.13 14.47 -2.93
N ALA A 134 17.12 13.58 -3.06
CA ALA A 134 17.99 13.51 -4.21
C ALA A 134 17.34 12.78 -5.40
N ARG A 135 17.96 12.93 -6.58
CA ARG A 135 17.67 12.10 -7.76
C ARG A 135 18.75 11.04 -7.92
N TYR A 136 18.34 9.87 -8.38
CA TYR A 136 19.18 8.70 -8.52
C TYR A 136 19.05 8.09 -9.92
N GLY A 137 20.12 7.43 -10.36
CA GLY A 137 20.15 6.73 -11.63
C GLY A 137 21.04 5.50 -11.64
N GLY A 138 20.97 4.78 -12.76
CA GLY A 138 21.73 3.56 -13.00
C GLY A 138 20.81 2.34 -13.01
N THR A 139 21.26 1.27 -12.36
CA THR A 139 20.54 -0.01 -12.31
C THR A 139 19.52 -0.01 -11.17
N ALA A 140 18.27 -0.37 -11.48
CA ALA A 140 17.23 -0.56 -10.46
C ALA A 140 17.69 -1.55 -9.38
N GLY A 141 17.33 -1.27 -8.13
CA GLY A 141 17.73 -2.04 -6.96
C GLY A 141 19.10 -1.71 -6.39
N ARG A 142 19.93 -0.91 -7.07
CA ARG A 142 21.20 -0.44 -6.50
C ARG A 142 20.95 0.32 -5.20
N VAL A 143 21.61 -0.10 -4.14
CA VAL A 143 21.54 0.54 -2.81
C VAL A 143 22.71 1.50 -2.62
N ILE A 144 22.38 2.71 -2.19
CA ILE A 144 23.32 3.79 -1.85
C ILE A 144 23.01 4.22 -0.42
N VAL A 145 23.99 4.13 0.49
CA VAL A 145 23.79 4.54 1.89
C VAL A 145 23.84 6.06 1.97
N GLN A 146 22.68 6.68 2.03
CA GLN A 146 22.49 8.13 1.97
C GLN A 146 21.17 8.49 2.64
N GLU A 147 21.00 9.76 3.03
CA GLU A 147 19.74 10.26 3.58
C GLU A 147 19.29 9.50 4.86
N GLY A 148 20.23 8.99 5.65
CA GLY A 148 19.93 8.24 6.86
C GLY A 148 19.33 6.85 6.62
N GLY A 149 19.46 6.30 5.40
CA GLY A 149 18.97 4.95 5.08
C GLY A 149 19.67 4.33 3.87
N GLY A 150 19.10 3.25 3.35
CA GLY A 150 19.46 2.71 2.05
C GLY A 150 18.61 3.36 0.96
N ALA A 151 19.14 4.35 0.25
CA ALA A 151 18.51 4.93 -0.92
C ALA A 151 18.62 3.97 -2.11
N VAL A 152 17.47 3.53 -2.62
CA VAL A 152 17.38 2.53 -3.69
C VAL A 152 17.02 3.19 -5.02
N VAL A 153 17.81 2.92 -6.05
CA VAL A 153 17.47 3.27 -7.44
C VAL A 153 16.22 2.50 -7.87
N CYS A 154 15.15 3.20 -8.26
CA CYS A 154 13.88 2.61 -8.68
C CYS A 154 13.18 3.49 -9.72
N GLY A 155 12.01 3.05 -10.18
CA GLY A 155 11.18 3.77 -11.13
C GLY A 155 11.49 3.47 -12.59
N PRO A 156 10.68 4.01 -13.51
CA PRO A 156 10.84 3.80 -14.94
C PRO A 156 12.15 4.44 -15.44
N GLN A 157 12.80 3.78 -16.40
CA GLN A 157 13.99 4.32 -17.08
C GLN A 157 15.11 4.83 -16.13
N PRO A 158 15.54 4.04 -15.13
CA PRO A 158 16.46 4.51 -14.09
C PRO A 158 17.83 4.91 -14.66
N PHE A 159 18.21 4.43 -15.84
CA PHE A 159 19.45 4.83 -16.53
C PHE A 159 19.53 6.34 -16.83
N ARG A 160 18.42 7.09 -16.78
CA ARG A 160 18.40 8.54 -17.03
C ARG A 160 18.82 9.39 -15.82
N GLY A 161 18.81 8.83 -14.60
CA GLY A 161 19.23 9.58 -13.41
C GLY A 161 18.27 10.66 -12.92
N THR A 162 17.01 10.59 -13.33
CA THR A 162 15.99 11.62 -13.02
C THR A 162 15.01 11.20 -11.93
N ASN A 163 15.07 9.96 -11.46
CA ASN A 163 14.07 9.40 -10.56
C ASN A 163 14.39 9.76 -9.11
N ALA A 164 13.38 9.96 -8.27
CA ALA A 164 13.58 9.78 -6.84
C ALA A 164 13.93 8.30 -6.56
N GLY A 165 14.67 8.07 -5.48
CA GLY A 165 14.89 6.77 -4.89
C GLY A 165 13.93 6.51 -3.73
N LEU A 166 13.77 5.23 -3.39
CA LEU A 166 13.11 4.79 -2.16
C LEU A 166 14.18 4.72 -1.06
N VAL A 167 14.12 5.60 -0.08
CA VAL A 167 15.01 5.57 1.08
C VAL A 167 14.41 4.65 2.13
N ILE A 168 14.97 3.46 2.28
CA ILE A 168 14.55 2.49 3.29
C ILE A 168 15.26 2.82 4.60
N THR A 169 14.48 3.14 5.63
CA THR A 169 14.98 3.59 6.94
C THR A 169 14.89 2.52 8.01
N ARG A 170 13.99 1.54 7.88
CA ARG A 170 13.88 0.44 8.84
C ARG A 170 13.51 -0.86 8.15
N VAL A 171 14.23 -1.93 8.49
CA VAL A 171 14.01 -3.29 7.95
C VAL A 171 13.90 -4.31 9.06
N ARG A 172 13.32 -5.47 8.74
CA ARG A 172 13.30 -6.63 9.62
C ARG A 172 13.83 -7.86 8.89
N THR A 173 14.75 -8.58 9.52
CA THR A 173 15.31 -9.84 9.02
C THR A 173 14.42 -11.03 9.37
N ALA A 174 14.66 -12.18 8.74
CA ALA A 174 13.85 -13.38 8.90
C ALA A 174 13.82 -13.95 10.34
N ASP A 175 14.82 -13.62 11.17
CA ASP A 175 14.86 -13.93 12.61
C ASP A 175 14.01 -12.97 13.46
N GLY A 176 13.36 -11.99 12.83
CA GLY A 176 12.52 -11.01 13.49
C GLY A 176 13.27 -9.79 14.02
N THR A 177 14.59 -9.73 13.88
CA THR A 177 15.39 -8.59 14.32
C THR A 177 15.16 -7.38 13.42
N GLU A 178 14.99 -6.21 14.02
CA GLU A 178 14.86 -4.95 13.30
C GLU A 178 16.20 -4.22 13.24
N HIS A 179 16.43 -3.53 12.13
CA HIS A 179 17.64 -2.76 11.91
C HIS A 179 17.32 -1.40 11.31
N GLU A 180 18.09 -0.39 11.74
CA GLU A 180 18.15 0.91 11.08
C GLU A 180 18.78 0.74 9.69
N GLY A 181 18.16 1.34 8.68
CA GLY A 181 18.56 1.20 7.28
C GLY A 181 19.98 1.70 7.01
N ALA A 182 20.39 2.78 7.68
CA ALA A 182 21.75 3.33 7.55
C ALA A 182 22.84 2.38 8.05
N GLU A 183 22.51 1.51 9.01
CA GLU A 183 23.44 0.55 9.60
C GLU A 183 23.37 -0.81 8.90
N PHE A 184 22.18 -1.19 8.43
CA PHE A 184 21.93 -2.48 7.78
C PHE A 184 22.51 -2.55 6.37
N PHE A 185 22.29 -1.50 5.57
CA PHE A 185 22.71 -1.49 4.18
C PHE A 185 24.19 -1.13 4.05
N LEU A 186 24.90 -1.88 3.21
CA LEU A 186 26.29 -1.58 2.85
C LEU A 186 26.37 -0.97 1.45
N PRO A 187 27.35 -0.08 1.21
CA PRO A 187 27.58 0.51 -0.10
C PRO A 187 27.69 -0.54 -1.20
N GLY A 188 26.89 -0.36 -2.25
CA GLY A 188 26.96 -1.13 -3.47
C GLY A 188 26.30 -2.50 -3.47
N GLY A 189 25.45 -2.80 -2.48
CA GLY A 189 24.51 -3.91 -2.58
C GLY A 189 23.36 -3.64 -3.55
N TYR A 190 22.58 -4.69 -3.82
CA TYR A 190 21.38 -4.63 -4.64
C TYR A 190 20.20 -5.25 -3.90
N LEU A 191 19.03 -4.64 -4.05
CA LEU A 191 17.76 -5.29 -3.82
C LEU A 191 17.43 -6.17 -5.03
N THR A 192 16.99 -7.40 -4.78
CA THR A 192 16.74 -8.40 -5.82
C THR A 192 15.36 -9.06 -5.66
N GLU A 193 14.83 -9.54 -6.78
CA GLU A 193 13.53 -10.23 -6.81
C GLU A 193 13.57 -11.61 -6.15
N ALA A 194 14.75 -12.23 -6.17
CA ALA A 194 15.04 -13.54 -5.62
C ALA A 194 16.37 -13.49 -4.83
N PRO A 195 16.65 -14.49 -3.98
CA PRO A 195 17.93 -14.63 -3.29
C PRO A 195 19.14 -14.56 -4.23
#